data_AF-A0A812Q4A7-F1
#
_entry.id   AF-A0A812Q4A7-F1
#
_cell.length_a   1.000
_cell.length_b   1.000
_cell.length_c   1.000
_cell.angle_alpha   90.00
_cell.angle_beta   90.00
_cell.angle_gamma   90.00
#
_symmetry.space_group_name_H-M   'P 1'
#
loop_
_entity.id
_entity.type
_entity.pdbx_description
1 polymer ?
#
loop_
_entity_poly.entity_id
_entity_poly.type
_entity_poly.pdbx_seq_one_letter_code
_entity_poly.pdbx_strand_id
1 'polypeptide(L)'
;MDPSRRLSFGPCVCVLFIMLVGRRIPCINWLGSAWDVRLNAGRSSQLSDSMVDNGLSAPTRDRQLSTLAAQRAADVSAVATVGSQDLNLYGQPLQPCSQEGDTTTGWTRTGSCAWEPSDRGYHQVCVTMSRQFLQSSAKYDSNDLSSVVGEGGHWCICAWAWAAAVSRDPQHFENLRLDCARTNAYLRDVYRSYSASGRGMASPSGLQYEAQAALEAVEQLCRADKA
;
A
#
# COMPACT_ATOMS: atom_id res chain seq x y z
N MET A 1 -33.72 -55.94 29.98
CA MET A 1 -35.06 -56.35 29.55
C MET A 1 -35.33 -55.74 28.18
N ASP A 2 -35.95 -56.54 27.33
CA ASP A 2 -35.98 -56.56 25.85
C ASP A 2 -36.82 -55.42 25.20
N PRO A 3 -37.02 -55.33 23.85
CA PRO A 3 -36.33 -54.45 22.91
C PRO A 3 -37.36 -53.69 22.02
N SER A 4 -36.95 -53.28 20.82
CA SER A 4 -37.78 -52.84 19.67
C SER A 4 -38.08 -51.34 19.57
N ARG A 5 -37.24 -50.64 18.79
CA ARG A 5 -37.63 -50.11 17.47
C ARG A 5 -36.38 -49.63 16.74
N ARG A 6 -35.96 -50.43 15.77
CA ARG A 6 -34.99 -50.07 14.73
C ARG A 6 -35.74 -49.22 13.70
N LEU A 7 -35.19 -48.08 13.30
CA LEU A 7 -35.53 -47.44 12.04
C LEU A 7 -34.28 -47.48 11.15
N SER A 8 -34.47 -48.14 10.01
CA SER A 8 -33.48 -48.44 8.98
C SER A 8 -33.26 -47.25 8.06
N PHE A 9 -32.02 -47.13 7.59
CA PHE A 9 -31.58 -46.26 6.52
C PHE A 9 -32.28 -46.56 5.18
N GLY A 10 -32.48 -45.52 4.37
CA GLY A 10 -32.81 -45.57 2.95
C GLY A 10 -32.11 -44.41 2.22
N PRO A 11 -31.58 -44.62 1.00
CA PRO A 11 -30.53 -43.77 0.42
C PRO A 11 -31.08 -42.51 -0.28
N CYS A 12 -30.39 -41.37 -0.11
CA CYS A 12 -30.59 -40.19 -0.94
C CYS A 12 -30.20 -40.49 -2.38
N VAL A 13 -31.18 -40.34 -3.27
CA VAL A 13 -31.10 -40.59 -4.70
C VAL A 13 -30.13 -39.60 -5.36
N CYS A 14 -29.10 -40.14 -6.02
CA CYS A 14 -28.33 -39.43 -7.04
C CYS A 14 -29.26 -39.01 -8.19
N VAL A 15 -29.49 -37.71 -8.35
CA VAL A 15 -30.12 -37.18 -9.57
C VAL A 15 -29.04 -36.99 -10.63
N LEU A 16 -28.99 -37.98 -11.51
CA LEU A 16 -28.29 -37.99 -12.78
C LEU A 16 -28.96 -37.00 -13.74
N PHE A 17 -28.35 -35.84 -14.01
CA PHE A 17 -28.74 -34.97 -15.12
C PHE A 17 -27.89 -35.32 -16.35
N ILE A 18 -28.46 -36.12 -17.25
CA ILE A 18 -27.92 -36.39 -18.59
C ILE A 18 -28.59 -35.48 -19.62
N MET A 19 -27.74 -34.65 -20.25
CA MET A 19 -27.67 -34.23 -21.66
C MET A 19 -28.86 -33.54 -22.38
N LEU A 20 -28.43 -32.73 -23.37
CA LEU A 20 -29.14 -32.10 -24.49
C LEU A 20 -29.69 -30.71 -24.12
N VAL A 21 -29.22 -29.60 -24.71
CA VAL A 21 -29.35 -29.31 -26.15
C VAL A 21 -28.19 -28.43 -26.63
N GLY A 22 -27.56 -28.82 -27.73
CA GLY A 22 -26.63 -27.98 -28.47
C GLY A 22 -27.33 -26.79 -29.13
N ARG A 23 -26.80 -25.58 -28.91
CA ARG A 23 -27.03 -24.44 -29.80
C ARG A 23 -25.68 -23.84 -30.16
N ARG A 24 -25.37 -23.96 -31.46
CA ARG A 24 -24.25 -23.31 -32.13
C ARG A 24 -24.41 -21.79 -32.00
N ILE A 25 -23.44 -21.13 -31.40
CA ILE A 25 -23.32 -19.68 -31.39
C ILE A 25 -22.67 -19.28 -32.72
N PRO A 26 -23.30 -18.45 -33.56
CA PRO A 26 -22.68 -17.96 -34.78
C PRO A 26 -21.62 -16.91 -34.44
N CYS A 27 -20.43 -17.08 -35.05
CA CYS A 27 -19.37 -16.09 -35.05
C CYS A 27 -19.88 -14.78 -35.68
N ILE A 28 -19.86 -13.69 -34.90
CA ILE A 28 -20.10 -12.35 -35.40
C ILE A 28 -18.80 -11.86 -36.04
N ASN A 29 -18.84 -11.66 -37.35
CA ASN A 29 -17.81 -10.99 -38.13
C ASN A 29 -17.66 -9.54 -37.63
N TRP A 30 -16.52 -9.24 -37.03
CA TRP A 30 -16.10 -7.89 -36.72
C TRP A 30 -15.54 -7.26 -37.99
N LEU A 31 -16.44 -6.66 -38.78
CA LEU A 31 -16.07 -5.82 -39.92
C LEU A 31 -15.45 -4.52 -39.40
N GLY A 32 -14.32 -4.17 -40.01
CA GLY A 32 -13.41 -3.15 -39.55
C GLY A 32 -13.98 -1.73 -39.50
N SER A 33 -13.28 -0.91 -38.73
CA SER A 33 -13.28 0.54 -38.88
C SER A 33 -11.84 0.99 -38.72
N ALA A 34 -11.19 1.15 -39.87
CA ALA A 34 -9.89 1.79 -39.99
C ALA A 34 -10.05 3.26 -39.55
N TRP A 35 -9.28 3.66 -38.54
CA TRP A 35 -9.16 5.05 -38.15
C TRP A 35 -8.19 5.73 -39.12
N ASP A 36 -8.78 6.55 -39.98
CA ASP A 36 -8.10 7.44 -40.92
C ASP A 36 -7.35 8.52 -40.13
N VAL A 37 -6.04 8.35 -39.93
CA VAL A 37 -5.16 9.38 -39.36
C VAL A 37 -4.83 10.36 -40.47
N ARG A 38 -5.62 11.42 -40.58
CA ARG A 38 -5.26 12.60 -41.37
C ARG A 38 -4.06 13.29 -40.75
N LEU A 39 -2.92 13.17 -41.43
CA LEU A 39 -1.75 14.01 -41.21
C LEU A 39 -2.10 15.45 -41.59
N ASN A 40 -2.29 16.32 -40.59
CA ASN A 40 -2.43 17.74 -40.82
C ASN A 40 -1.03 18.37 -40.86
N ALA A 41 -0.53 18.63 -42.07
CA ALA A 41 0.67 19.43 -42.30
C ALA A 41 0.36 20.89 -41.94
N GLY A 42 0.65 21.25 -40.69
CA GLY A 42 0.59 22.61 -40.16
C GLY A 42 1.68 23.48 -40.77
N ARG A 43 1.23 24.32 -41.70
CA ARG A 43 1.96 25.37 -42.42
C ARG A 43 2.69 26.31 -41.45
N SER A 44 4.00 26.46 -41.69
CA SER A 44 4.84 27.52 -41.13
C SER A 44 4.34 28.88 -41.65
N SER A 45 3.78 29.69 -40.76
CA SER A 45 3.54 31.11 -41.01
C SER A 45 4.46 31.90 -40.08
N GLN A 46 5.48 32.47 -40.71
CA GLN A 46 6.29 33.55 -40.17
C GLN A 46 5.38 34.64 -39.62
N LEU A 47 5.53 34.97 -38.33
CA LEU A 47 5.02 36.20 -37.76
C LEU A 47 6.22 37.10 -37.48
N SER A 48 6.24 38.17 -38.25
CA SER A 48 7.13 39.32 -38.14
C SER A 48 6.99 39.98 -36.78
N ASP A 49 8.14 40.35 -36.21
CA ASP A 49 8.29 41.25 -35.09
C ASP A 49 7.45 42.52 -35.23
N SER A 50 6.70 42.83 -34.17
CA SER A 50 6.30 44.19 -33.85
C SER A 50 6.60 44.40 -32.37
N MET A 51 7.79 44.93 -32.11
CA MET A 51 8.19 45.52 -30.83
C MET A 51 7.22 46.64 -30.47
N VAL A 52 6.49 46.46 -29.36
CA VAL A 52 5.84 47.56 -28.66
C VAL A 52 6.58 47.73 -27.34
N ASP A 53 7.43 48.75 -27.31
CA ASP A 53 8.16 49.23 -26.14
C ASP A 53 7.16 49.89 -25.19
N ASN A 54 6.74 49.14 -24.17
CA ASN A 54 6.09 49.72 -22.99
C ASN A 54 7.18 49.96 -21.96
N GLY A 55 7.71 51.18 -21.97
CA GLY A 55 8.68 51.70 -21.01
C GLY A 55 8.25 51.42 -19.58
N LEU A 56 8.84 50.39 -18.99
CA LEU A 56 8.90 50.10 -17.57
C LEU A 56 10.33 49.65 -17.30
N SER A 57 11.04 50.48 -16.56
CA SER A 57 12.44 50.38 -16.18
C SER A 57 12.84 48.94 -15.82
N ALA A 58 13.79 48.37 -16.56
CA ALA A 58 14.49 47.15 -16.18
C ALA A 58 15.33 47.43 -14.93
N PRO A 59 14.96 46.89 -13.75
CA PRO A 59 15.83 45.89 -13.14
C PRO A 59 15.08 44.91 -12.20
N THR A 60 14.11 44.12 -12.65
CA THR A 60 13.44 43.17 -11.71
C THR A 60 12.98 41.83 -12.29
N ARG A 61 12.80 41.69 -13.61
CA ARG A 61 12.30 40.42 -14.20
C ARG A 61 13.33 39.27 -14.19
N ASP A 62 14.60 39.54 -14.45
CA ASP A 62 15.66 38.50 -14.42
C ASP A 62 15.97 38.02 -13.00
N ARG A 63 15.74 38.86 -11.99
CA ARG A 63 15.95 38.49 -10.59
C ARG A 63 14.85 37.57 -10.06
N GLN A 64 13.61 37.73 -10.51
CA GLN A 64 12.50 36.86 -10.09
C GLN A 64 12.55 35.46 -10.72
N LEU A 65 12.94 35.35 -12.00
CA LEU A 65 13.09 34.04 -12.68
C LEU A 65 14.26 33.25 -12.10
N SER A 66 15.37 33.91 -11.77
CA SER A 66 16.52 33.27 -11.11
C SER A 66 16.19 32.81 -9.69
N THR A 67 15.39 33.56 -8.93
CA THR A 67 14.97 33.12 -7.58
C THR A 67 14.03 31.91 -7.60
N LEU A 68 13.07 31.83 -8.54
CA LEU A 68 12.15 30.70 -8.63
C LEU A 68 12.85 29.43 -9.11
N ALA A 69 13.78 29.55 -10.06
CA ALA A 69 14.62 28.44 -10.51
C ALA A 69 15.57 27.94 -9.39
N ALA A 70 16.15 28.86 -8.62
CA ALA A 70 16.99 28.52 -7.47
C ALA A 70 16.19 27.88 -6.33
N GLN A 71 14.96 28.34 -6.06
CA GLN A 71 14.05 27.73 -5.09
C GLN A 71 13.65 26.31 -5.51
N ARG A 72 13.28 26.09 -6.78
CA ARG A 72 13.00 24.74 -7.30
C ARG A 72 14.22 23.81 -7.23
N ALA A 73 15.42 24.32 -7.48
CA ALA A 73 16.64 23.53 -7.37
C ALA A 73 16.96 23.16 -5.91
N ALA A 74 16.69 24.05 -4.95
CA ALA A 74 16.84 23.77 -3.52
C ALA A 74 15.84 22.73 -3.02
N ASP A 75 14.58 22.80 -3.47
CA ASP A 75 13.55 21.81 -3.14
C ASP A 75 13.89 20.42 -3.71
N VAL A 76 14.40 20.34 -4.95
CA VAL A 76 14.86 19.08 -5.55
C VAL A 76 16.09 18.52 -4.83
N SER A 77 17.00 19.37 -4.35
CA SER A 77 18.18 18.95 -3.57
C SER A 77 17.83 18.44 -2.17
N ALA A 78 16.82 18.99 -1.51
CA ALA A 78 16.36 18.52 -0.21
C ALA A 78 15.66 17.15 -0.29
N VAL A 79 15.04 16.82 -1.44
CA VAL A 79 14.47 15.50 -1.70
C VAL A 79 15.55 14.47 -2.07
N ALA A 80 16.65 14.91 -2.70
CA ALA A 80 17.71 14.01 -3.17
C ALA A 80 18.65 13.47 -2.07
N THR A 81 18.61 14.02 -0.85
CA THR A 81 19.42 13.54 0.29
C THR A 81 18.71 12.50 1.16
N VAL A 82 17.40 12.37 1.04
CA VAL A 82 16.66 11.23 1.58
C VAL A 82 16.92 10.07 0.62
N GLY A 83 17.61 9.03 1.09
CA GLY A 83 17.75 7.81 0.29
C GLY A 83 16.36 7.41 -0.21
N SER A 84 16.21 7.12 -1.50
CA SER A 84 14.91 6.86 -2.16
C SER A 84 13.99 5.85 -1.45
N GLN A 85 14.53 5.10 -0.49
CA GLN A 85 13.88 4.07 0.30
C GLN A 85 13.22 4.60 1.60
N ASP A 86 13.42 5.87 1.99
CA ASP A 86 12.82 6.47 3.19
C ASP A 86 11.77 7.54 2.83
N LEU A 87 10.93 7.20 1.85
CA LEU A 87 9.69 7.92 1.60
C LEU A 87 8.54 7.25 2.38
N ASN A 88 7.54 8.03 2.76
CA ASN A 88 6.31 7.54 3.36
C ASN A 88 5.28 7.11 2.30
N LEU A 89 4.14 6.56 2.72
CA LEU A 89 3.11 6.07 1.80
C LEU A 89 2.49 7.14 0.88
N TYR A 90 2.74 8.42 1.12
CA TYR A 90 2.37 9.54 0.25
C TYR A 90 3.48 9.97 -0.73
N GLY A 91 4.65 9.33 -0.69
CA GLY A 91 5.80 9.71 -1.50
C GLY A 91 6.57 10.92 -0.97
N GLN A 92 6.32 11.32 0.28
CA GLN A 92 7.02 12.41 0.98
C GLN A 92 8.10 11.86 1.91
N PRO A 93 9.00 12.68 2.47
CA PRO A 93 9.98 12.20 3.45
C PRO A 93 9.33 11.47 4.63
N LEU A 94 9.92 10.32 5.02
CA LEU A 94 9.42 9.49 6.12
C LEU A 94 9.48 10.24 7.46
N GLN A 95 8.33 10.34 8.13
CA GLN A 95 8.25 10.94 9.46
C GLN A 95 8.60 9.91 10.57
N PRO A 96 9.13 10.35 11.72
CA PRO A 96 9.36 9.45 12.87
C PRO A 96 8.07 8.77 13.32
N CYS A 97 8.10 7.53 13.77
CA CYS A 97 6.94 6.82 14.31
C CYS A 97 6.78 7.01 15.82
N SER A 98 7.88 7.02 16.59
CA SER A 98 7.85 7.34 18.02
C SER A 98 7.34 8.76 18.25
N GLN A 99 6.39 8.93 19.15
CA GLN A 99 5.94 10.24 19.64
C GLN A 99 6.57 10.57 20.99
N GLU A 100 6.30 11.77 21.49
CA GLU A 100 6.69 12.17 22.83
C GLU A 100 6.12 11.20 23.88
N GLY A 101 6.99 10.67 24.73
CA GLY A 101 6.62 9.69 25.76
C GLY A 101 6.55 8.23 25.30
N ASP A 102 6.65 7.96 23.99
CA ASP A 102 6.78 6.59 23.49
C ASP A 102 8.18 6.01 23.72
N THR A 103 8.27 4.69 23.83
CA THR A 103 9.55 3.99 23.70
C THR A 103 10.08 4.13 22.28
N THR A 104 11.39 4.29 22.11
CA THR A 104 12.01 4.41 20.79
C THR A 104 11.78 3.15 19.96
N THR A 105 11.03 3.28 18.87
CA THR A 105 10.66 2.18 17.97
C THR A 105 11.61 2.06 16.78
N GLY A 106 11.23 1.22 15.80
CA GLY A 106 12.00 0.96 14.57
C GLY A 106 13.03 -0.15 14.78
N TRP A 107 13.32 -0.90 13.71
CA TRP A 107 14.31 -1.98 13.75
C TRP A 107 15.69 -1.49 14.20
N THR A 108 16.13 -0.35 13.67
CA THR A 108 17.40 0.31 14.02
C THR A 108 17.34 1.13 15.31
N ARG A 109 16.18 1.18 15.99
CA ARG A 109 15.94 1.98 17.20
C ARG A 109 16.24 3.47 17.04
N THR A 110 15.95 4.02 15.86
CA THR A 110 16.04 5.46 15.55
C THR A 110 14.71 6.20 15.75
N GLY A 111 13.64 5.49 16.10
CA GLY A 111 12.30 6.06 16.25
C GLY A 111 11.50 6.15 14.94
N SER A 112 12.03 5.70 13.80
CA SER A 112 11.33 5.65 12.50
C SER A 112 11.21 4.23 11.96
N CYS A 113 10.23 4.00 11.08
CA CYS A 113 10.02 2.71 10.42
C CYS A 113 10.86 2.60 9.13
N ALA A 114 12.13 3.01 9.22
CA ALA A 114 13.04 3.08 8.08
C ALA A 114 13.31 1.69 7.48
N TRP A 115 13.59 1.67 6.17
CA TRP A 115 13.97 0.43 5.50
C TRP A 115 15.37 -0.01 5.93
N GLU A 116 15.55 -1.30 6.19
CA GLU A 116 16.85 -1.88 6.53
C GLU A 116 16.96 -3.28 5.91
N PRO A 117 17.97 -3.55 5.06
CA PRO A 117 18.12 -4.84 4.39
C PRO A 117 18.22 -6.05 5.34
N SER A 118 18.76 -5.84 6.54
CA SER A 118 18.90 -6.89 7.56
C SER A 118 17.61 -7.20 8.34
N ASP A 119 16.58 -6.36 8.21
CA ASP A 119 15.31 -6.53 8.89
C ASP A 119 14.40 -7.53 8.16
N ARG A 120 14.41 -8.78 8.62
CA ARG A 120 13.56 -9.84 8.07
C ARG A 120 12.07 -9.67 8.36
N GLY A 121 11.73 -8.88 9.39
CA GLY A 121 10.34 -8.60 9.77
C GLY A 121 9.73 -7.45 8.97
N TYR A 122 10.56 -6.63 8.34
CA TYR A 122 10.17 -5.39 7.67
C TYR A 122 9.31 -4.52 8.60
N HIS A 123 9.92 -3.99 9.67
CA HIS A 123 9.32 -3.08 10.65
C HIS A 123 9.08 -1.69 10.03
N GLN A 124 8.29 -1.67 8.96
CA GLN A 124 8.03 -0.53 8.08
C GLN A 124 6.64 0.07 8.34
N VAL A 125 5.77 -0.61 9.09
CA VAL A 125 4.38 -0.22 9.33
C VAL A 125 4.27 0.54 10.64
N CYS A 126 4.04 1.86 10.59
CA CYS A 126 3.78 2.64 11.80
C CYS A 126 2.30 2.58 12.15
N VAL A 127 1.99 2.11 13.35
CA VAL A 127 0.61 2.06 13.86
C VAL A 127 0.52 2.69 15.24
N THR A 128 -0.65 3.23 15.56
CA THR A 128 -1.07 3.33 16.97
C THR A 128 -1.69 2.00 17.40
N MET A 129 -1.17 1.45 18.48
CA MET A 129 -1.54 0.15 19.02
C MET A 129 -2.97 0.12 19.56
N SER A 130 -3.67 -0.97 19.30
CA SER A 130 -4.94 -1.30 19.93
C SER A 130 -4.75 -2.44 20.93
N ARG A 131 -5.62 -2.50 21.95
CA ARG A 131 -5.63 -3.64 22.87
C ARG A 131 -5.92 -4.97 22.18
N GLN A 132 -6.83 -4.95 21.20
CA GLN A 132 -7.22 -6.16 20.46
C GLN A 132 -6.03 -6.75 19.70
N PHE A 133 -5.29 -5.93 18.96
CA PHE A 133 -4.11 -6.39 18.24
C PHE A 133 -3.04 -6.95 19.19
N LEU A 134 -2.74 -6.25 20.30
CA LEU A 134 -1.75 -6.73 21.28
C LEU A 134 -2.12 -8.11 21.83
N GLN A 135 -3.40 -8.34 22.12
CA GLN A 135 -3.91 -9.64 22.60
C GLN A 135 -3.86 -10.72 21.52
N SER A 136 -4.35 -10.41 20.31
CA SER A 136 -4.35 -11.34 19.17
C SER A 136 -2.93 -11.73 18.76
N SER A 137 -2.01 -10.77 18.70
CA SER A 137 -0.63 -11.01 18.27
C SER A 137 0.14 -11.89 19.28
N ALA A 138 -0.05 -11.65 20.58
CA ALA A 138 0.51 -12.54 21.61
C ALA A 138 -0.10 -13.95 21.52
N LYS A 139 -1.42 -14.05 21.34
CA LYS A 139 -2.17 -15.31 21.36
C LYS A 139 -1.92 -16.20 20.14
N TYR A 140 -1.96 -15.64 18.94
CA TYR A 140 -1.94 -16.40 17.70
C TYR A 140 -0.56 -16.40 17.03
N ASP A 141 0.19 -15.29 17.14
CA ASP A 141 1.41 -15.09 16.37
C ASP A 141 2.69 -15.37 17.17
N SER A 142 2.57 -15.69 18.47
CA SER A 142 3.70 -15.75 19.41
C SER A 142 4.52 -14.46 19.43
N ASN A 143 3.84 -13.31 19.31
CA ASN A 143 4.44 -11.99 19.28
C ASN A 143 3.88 -11.11 20.40
N ASP A 144 4.45 -11.24 21.59
CA ASP A 144 4.10 -10.43 22.75
C ASP A 144 4.88 -9.10 22.75
N LEU A 145 4.16 -8.00 22.52
CA LEU A 145 4.71 -6.64 22.46
C LEU A 145 4.50 -5.86 23.78
N SER A 146 3.89 -6.46 24.81
CA SER A 146 3.49 -5.77 26.04
C SER A 146 4.66 -5.15 26.82
N SER A 147 5.89 -5.63 26.60
CA SER A 147 7.11 -5.10 27.22
C SER A 147 7.62 -3.81 26.57
N VAL A 148 7.20 -3.49 25.34
CA VAL A 148 7.73 -2.35 24.58
C VAL A 148 6.68 -1.31 24.23
N VAL A 149 5.40 -1.68 24.18
CA VAL A 149 4.32 -0.76 23.83
C VAL A 149 2.97 -1.22 24.41
N GLY A 150 2.17 -0.25 24.86
CA GLY A 150 0.81 -0.46 25.32
C GLY A 150 -0.23 0.07 24.32
N GLU A 151 -1.51 -0.13 24.64
CA GLU A 151 -2.61 0.48 23.88
C GLU A 151 -2.45 2.01 23.78
N GLY A 152 -2.65 2.55 22.58
CA GLY A 152 -2.47 3.98 22.31
C GLY A 152 -1.03 4.40 22.00
N GLY A 153 -0.03 3.56 22.28
CA GLY A 153 1.38 3.83 21.93
C GLY A 153 1.67 3.60 20.45
N HIS A 154 2.72 4.26 19.93
CA HIS A 154 3.12 4.14 18.53
C HIS A 154 4.28 3.17 18.37
N TRP A 155 4.20 2.31 17.36
CA TRP A 155 5.24 1.32 17.13
C TRP A 155 5.32 0.91 15.66
N CYS A 156 6.54 0.66 15.20
CA CYS A 156 6.81 0.02 13.93
C CYS A 156 6.61 -1.49 14.07
N ILE A 157 5.52 -2.02 13.51
CA ILE A 157 5.26 -3.47 13.47
C ILE A 157 5.81 -4.10 12.18
N CYS A 158 6.06 -5.39 12.24
CA CYS A 158 6.42 -6.19 11.08
C CYS A 158 5.33 -6.12 9.99
N ALA A 159 5.73 -6.22 8.73
CA ALA A 159 4.79 -6.33 7.61
C ALA A 159 3.87 -7.55 7.74
N TRP A 160 4.38 -8.69 8.22
CA TRP A 160 3.56 -9.88 8.47
C TRP A 160 2.51 -9.64 9.57
N ALA A 161 2.78 -8.76 10.55
CA ALA A 161 1.88 -8.50 11.67
C ALA A 161 0.69 -7.64 11.23
N TRP A 162 0.93 -6.67 10.33
CA TRP A 162 -0.16 -5.97 9.65
C TRP A 162 -0.99 -6.94 8.80
N ALA A 163 -0.35 -7.82 8.01
CA ALA A 163 -1.06 -8.84 7.24
C ALA A 163 -1.91 -9.78 8.13
N ALA A 164 -1.41 -10.12 9.33
CA ALA A 164 -2.13 -10.92 10.31
C ALA A 164 -3.39 -10.21 10.82
N ALA A 165 -3.27 -8.92 11.17
CA ALA A 165 -4.40 -8.11 11.60
C ALA A 165 -5.46 -7.96 10.50
N VAL A 166 -5.04 -7.72 9.26
CA VAL A 166 -5.93 -7.65 8.08
C VAL A 166 -6.63 -8.99 7.84
N SER A 167 -5.92 -10.11 7.96
CA SER A 167 -6.49 -11.45 7.76
C SER A 167 -7.57 -11.78 8.81
N ARG A 168 -7.33 -11.42 10.08
CA ARG A 168 -8.26 -11.72 11.18
C ARG A 168 -9.46 -10.76 11.22
N ASP A 169 -9.27 -9.51 10.83
CA ASP A 169 -10.30 -8.47 10.82
C ASP A 169 -10.16 -7.55 9.60
N PRO A 170 -10.67 -7.96 8.43
CA PRO A 170 -10.48 -7.21 7.18
C PRO A 170 -11.14 -5.83 7.14
N GLN A 171 -12.04 -5.53 8.09
CA GLN A 171 -12.79 -4.27 8.12
C GLN A 171 -12.18 -3.25 9.07
N HIS A 172 -11.72 -3.70 10.25
CA HIS A 172 -11.22 -2.80 11.29
C HIS A 172 -9.75 -3.02 11.63
N PHE A 173 -9.10 -4.03 11.04
CA PHE A 173 -7.68 -4.33 11.22
C PHE A 173 -7.31 -4.52 12.69
N GLU A 174 -8.17 -5.20 13.45
CA GLU A 174 -8.06 -5.35 14.91
C GLU A 174 -7.97 -4.01 15.64
N ASN A 175 -8.60 -2.97 15.10
CA ASN A 175 -8.55 -1.58 15.55
C ASN A 175 -7.15 -0.93 15.52
N LEU A 176 -6.18 -1.52 14.80
CA LEU A 176 -4.92 -0.83 14.53
C LEU A 176 -5.18 0.42 13.68
N ARG A 177 -4.56 1.53 14.07
CA ARG A 177 -4.61 2.77 13.29
C ARG A 177 -3.29 2.94 12.55
N LEU A 178 -3.31 2.73 11.24
CA LEU A 178 -2.16 2.95 10.36
C LEU A 178 -1.88 4.45 10.21
N ASP A 179 -0.63 4.87 10.39
CA ASP A 179 -0.17 6.22 10.07
C ASP A 179 0.57 6.21 8.73
N CYS A 180 -0.06 6.76 7.70
CA CYS A 180 0.48 6.77 6.35
C CYS A 180 1.75 7.62 6.19
N ALA A 181 1.87 8.73 6.94
CA ALA A 181 3.01 9.64 6.85
C ALA A 181 4.27 9.11 7.56
N ARG A 182 4.08 8.14 8.45
CA ARG A 182 5.13 7.49 9.26
C ARG A 182 5.41 6.03 8.84
N THR A 183 4.64 5.50 7.90
CA THR A 183 4.83 4.16 7.31
C THR A 183 5.68 4.26 6.05
N ASN A 184 6.70 3.42 5.94
CA ASN A 184 7.64 3.45 4.82
C ASN A 184 7.03 2.90 3.52
N ALA A 185 7.23 3.61 2.41
CA ALA A 185 6.67 3.27 1.09
C ALA A 185 7.19 1.96 0.50
N TYR A 186 8.41 1.54 0.85
CA TYR A 186 8.99 0.28 0.39
C TYR A 186 8.14 -0.93 0.82
N LEU A 187 7.28 -0.77 1.84
CA LEU A 187 6.29 -1.76 2.25
C LEU A 187 5.44 -2.28 1.07
N ARG A 188 5.11 -1.40 0.11
CA ARG A 188 4.35 -1.80 -1.09
C ARG A 188 5.11 -2.83 -1.92
N ASP A 189 6.42 -2.63 -2.10
CA ASP A 189 7.27 -3.54 -2.86
C ASP A 189 7.49 -4.86 -2.10
N VAL A 190 7.59 -4.81 -0.77
CA VAL A 190 7.59 -6.01 0.09
C VAL A 190 6.34 -6.84 -0.18
N TYR A 191 5.14 -6.26 -0.05
CA TYR A 191 3.92 -7.04 -0.25
C TYR A 191 3.75 -7.54 -1.68
N ARG A 192 4.09 -6.73 -2.69
CA ARG A 192 4.06 -7.16 -4.10
C ARG A 192 4.98 -8.34 -4.36
N SER A 193 6.18 -8.33 -3.79
CA SER A 193 7.15 -9.42 -3.91
C SER A 193 6.63 -10.74 -3.32
N TYR A 194 6.08 -10.68 -2.09
CA TYR A 194 5.48 -11.86 -1.45
C TYR A 194 4.27 -12.39 -2.25
N SER A 195 3.36 -11.49 -2.65
CA SER A 195 2.18 -11.82 -3.47
C SER A 195 2.58 -12.50 -4.78
N ALA A 196 3.55 -11.94 -5.52
CA ALA A 196 4.03 -12.50 -6.78
C ALA A 196 4.71 -13.88 -6.61
N SER A 197 5.33 -14.13 -5.46
CA SER A 197 5.97 -15.42 -5.17
C SER A 197 5.00 -16.52 -4.74
N GLY A 198 3.74 -16.17 -4.42
CA GLY A 198 2.76 -17.10 -3.83
C GLY A 198 3.13 -17.57 -2.42
N ARG A 199 4.08 -16.88 -1.75
CA ARG A 199 4.50 -17.20 -0.38
C ARG A 199 3.71 -16.35 0.60
N GLY A 200 3.23 -17.00 1.66
CA GLY A 200 2.74 -16.30 2.84
C GLY A 200 3.87 -15.62 3.61
N MET A 201 3.50 -14.60 4.38
CA MET A 201 4.37 -13.96 5.36
C MET A 201 4.26 -14.69 6.69
N ALA A 202 5.36 -15.28 7.16
CA ALA A 202 5.38 -16.10 8.35
C ALA A 202 5.49 -15.24 9.62
N SER A 203 4.59 -15.48 10.58
CA SER A 203 4.73 -15.01 11.96
C SER A 203 5.69 -15.89 12.77
N PRO A 204 6.12 -15.47 13.98
CA PRO A 204 6.95 -16.28 14.87
C PRO A 204 6.32 -17.64 15.23
N SER A 205 5.00 -17.74 15.25
CA SER A 205 4.28 -19.01 15.44
C SER A 205 4.37 -19.97 14.25
N GLY A 206 4.80 -19.49 13.07
CA GLY A 206 4.78 -20.22 11.81
C GLY A 206 3.49 -20.06 11.00
N LEU A 207 2.45 -19.41 11.55
CA LEU A 207 1.26 -19.04 10.77
C LEU A 207 1.63 -18.13 9.60
N GLN A 208 0.98 -18.36 8.48
CA GLN A 208 1.22 -17.67 7.21
C GLN A 208 0.07 -16.70 6.91
N TYR A 209 0.41 -15.49 6.45
CA TYR A 209 -0.55 -14.46 6.11
C TYR A 209 -0.36 -13.94 4.69
N GLU A 210 -1.47 -13.66 4.01
CA GLU A 210 -1.48 -13.23 2.62
C GLU A 210 -1.06 -11.77 2.47
N ALA A 211 -0.01 -11.53 1.70
CA ALA A 211 0.51 -10.19 1.45
C ALA A 211 -0.43 -9.33 0.57
N GLN A 212 -1.23 -9.96 -0.29
CA GLN A 212 -2.10 -9.24 -1.23
C GLN A 212 -3.20 -8.45 -0.49
N ALA A 213 -3.89 -9.08 0.46
CA ALA A 213 -4.92 -8.40 1.26
C ALA A 213 -4.31 -7.26 2.10
N ALA A 214 -3.10 -7.46 2.61
CA ALA A 214 -2.36 -6.46 3.37
C ALA A 214 -2.02 -5.21 2.52
N LEU A 215 -1.59 -5.43 1.27
CA LEU A 215 -1.35 -4.37 0.30
C LEU A 215 -2.63 -3.60 -0.03
N GLU A 216 -3.72 -4.30 -0.30
CA GLU A 216 -5.02 -3.69 -0.60
C GLU A 216 -5.52 -2.82 0.55
N ALA A 217 -5.36 -3.27 1.80
CA ALA A 217 -5.68 -2.48 2.99
C ALA A 217 -4.83 -1.19 3.08
N VAL A 218 -3.52 -1.27 2.78
CA VAL A 218 -2.65 -0.09 2.74
C VAL A 218 -3.12 0.89 1.65
N GLU A 219 -3.42 0.42 0.44
CA GLU A 219 -3.86 1.28 -0.67
C GLU A 219 -5.26 1.87 -0.43
N GLN A 220 -6.12 1.15 0.30
CA GLN A 220 -7.43 1.67 0.72
C GLN A 220 -7.27 2.84 1.69
N LEU A 221 -6.34 2.74 2.64
CA LEU A 221 -6.14 3.74 3.70
C LEU A 221 -5.31 4.94 3.21
N CYS A 222 -4.28 4.71 2.39
CA CYS A 222 -3.19 5.66 2.15
C CYS A 222 -3.01 6.04 0.67
N ARG A 223 -4.05 6.59 0.03
CA ARG A 223 -3.94 7.09 -1.34
C ARG A 223 -3.19 8.42 -1.40
N ALA A 224 -2.32 8.59 -2.41
CA ALA A 224 -1.44 9.76 -2.54
C ALA A 224 -2.17 11.10 -2.72
N ASP A 225 -3.42 11.09 -3.19
CA ASP A 225 -4.28 12.27 -3.31
C ASP A 225 -4.91 12.72 -1.99
N LYS A 226 -4.71 11.95 -0.90
CA LYS A 226 -5.22 12.26 0.44
C LYS A 226 -4.17 12.84 1.40
N ALA A 227 -2.96 13.12 0.92
CA ALA A 227 -1.86 13.65 1.71
C ALA A 227 -2.01 15.14 2.03
#